data_AF-A0A2E9KTM4-F1
#
_entry.id   AF-A0A2E9KTM4-F1
#
_cell.length_a   1.000
_cell.length_b   1.000
_cell.length_c   1.000
_cell.angle_alpha   90.00
_cell.angle_beta   90.00
_cell.angle_gamma   90.00
#
_symmetry.space_group_name_H-M   'P 1'
#
loop_
_entity.id
_entity.type
_entity.pdbx_description
1 polymer ?
#
loop_
_entity_poly.entity_id
_entity_poly.type
_entity_poly.pdbx_seq_one_letter_code
_entity_poly.pdbx_strand_id
1 'polypeptide(L)'
;MKYLIISCAIISNLLAQELESAMDAWNNIMQTPEIVEYFDGVFDKLGITVEGMEENFTVYHQGDKITFSKGIDDDIDFLVPLQKQNILNMISHSKDGKINPEESWRILSVLFTPLTYETLKVPTLAINWRRKLAGVEDLIHVYLLNPSGGEANKHTLIYVKGQWLVIEGLHGNPRRTYRMTPKQSLEYQRRTFSAIKKDSFWEWWRFASWYKEWRKECSITHS
;
A
#
# COMPACT_ATOMS: atom_id res chain seq x y z
N MET A 1 -34.44 -15.78 28.81
CA MET A 1 -33.09 -15.76 28.20
C MET A 1 -33.02 -14.62 27.19
N LYS A 2 -32.49 -13.45 27.59
CA LYS A 2 -32.17 -12.35 26.69
C LYS A 2 -30.71 -12.50 26.33
N TYR A 3 -30.41 -12.96 25.12
CA TYR A 3 -29.04 -13.11 24.67
C TYR A 3 -28.40 -11.74 24.49
N LEU A 4 -27.25 -11.58 25.15
CA LEU A 4 -26.26 -10.54 25.01
C LEU A 4 -25.92 -10.36 23.51
N ILE A 5 -26.47 -9.34 22.87
CA ILE A 5 -25.85 -8.74 21.68
C ILE A 5 -24.93 -7.65 22.23
N ILE A 6 -23.83 -8.06 22.87
CA ILE A 6 -22.71 -7.15 23.12
C ILE A 6 -22.02 -6.98 21.77
N SER A 7 -22.55 -6.00 21.05
CA SER A 7 -21.92 -5.21 20.00
C SER A 7 -20.40 -5.41 19.90
N CYS A 8 -19.93 -5.96 18.77
CA CYS A 8 -18.53 -5.93 18.35
C CYS A 8 -17.94 -4.50 18.33
N ALA A 9 -18.78 -3.46 18.33
CA ALA A 9 -18.35 -2.06 18.39
C ALA A 9 -17.79 -1.68 19.79
N ILE A 10 -18.22 -2.33 20.87
CA ILE A 10 -17.75 -2.02 22.24
C ILE A 10 -16.33 -2.58 22.46
N ILE A 11 -16.03 -3.76 21.90
CA ILE A 11 -14.69 -4.38 21.98
C ILE A 11 -13.67 -3.56 21.16
N SER A 12 -14.10 -3.01 20.03
CA SER A 12 -13.27 -2.16 19.16
C SER A 12 -12.84 -0.86 19.87
N ASN A 13 -13.73 -0.26 20.67
CA ASN A 13 -13.43 0.96 21.42
C ASN A 13 -12.52 0.73 22.64
N LEU A 14 -12.57 -0.44 23.30
CA LEU A 14 -11.65 -0.75 24.41
C LEU A 14 -10.22 -1.00 23.89
N LEU A 15 -10.06 -1.78 22.82
CA LEU A 15 -8.75 -2.00 22.17
C LEU A 15 -8.13 -0.70 21.64
N ALA A 16 -8.96 0.27 21.24
CA ALA A 16 -8.51 1.59 20.79
C ALA A 16 -7.95 2.47 21.92
N GLN A 17 -8.30 2.21 23.19
CA GLN A 17 -7.69 2.90 24.33
C GLN A 17 -6.39 2.23 24.80
N GLU A 18 -6.21 0.92 24.58
CA GLU A 18 -5.13 0.11 25.19
C GLU A 18 -3.89 -0.16 24.32
N LEU A 19 -3.84 0.24 23.04
CA LEU A 19 -2.59 0.07 22.27
C LEU A 19 -1.50 1.02 22.79
N GLU A 20 -0.61 0.50 23.61
CA GLU A 20 0.53 1.19 24.21
C GLU A 20 1.73 1.32 23.25
N SER A 21 1.97 0.30 22.42
CA SER A 21 2.98 0.33 21.35
C SER A 21 2.46 -0.36 20.09
N ALA A 22 2.45 0.38 18.98
CA ALA A 22 2.17 -0.13 17.65
C ALA A 22 3.28 -1.06 17.16
N MET A 23 4.54 -0.74 17.45
CA MET A 23 5.67 -1.57 17.07
C MET A 23 5.59 -2.95 17.72
N ASP A 24 5.38 -3.02 19.04
CA ASP A 24 5.30 -4.29 19.76
C ASP A 24 4.09 -5.12 19.29
N ALA A 25 2.95 -4.45 19.06
CA ALA A 25 1.77 -5.13 18.56
C ALA A 25 1.99 -5.73 17.17
N TRP A 26 2.66 -5.01 16.26
CA TRP A 26 3.03 -5.53 14.95
C TRP A 26 4.10 -6.61 15.01
N ASN A 27 5.10 -6.45 15.88
CA ASN A 27 6.16 -7.44 16.07
C ASN A 27 5.62 -8.80 16.53
N ASN A 28 4.51 -8.81 17.28
CA ASN A 28 3.88 -10.05 17.71
C ASN A 28 3.07 -10.76 16.61
N ILE A 29 2.58 -10.02 15.61
CA ILE A 29 1.66 -10.57 14.59
C ILE A 29 2.28 -10.76 13.22
N MET A 30 3.28 -9.95 12.84
CA MET A 30 3.83 -9.92 11.48
C MET A 30 4.89 -11.02 11.23
N GLN A 31 5.06 -11.95 12.18
CA GLN A 31 6.07 -13.01 12.13
C GLN A 31 5.58 -14.31 11.50
N THR A 32 4.31 -14.39 11.09
CA THR A 32 3.80 -15.61 10.44
C THR A 32 4.37 -15.72 9.02
N PRO A 33 4.70 -16.94 8.54
CA PRO A 33 5.21 -17.15 7.19
C PRO A 33 4.33 -16.51 6.11
N GLU A 34 3.01 -16.57 6.27
CA GLU A 34 2.03 -16.00 5.35
C GLU A 34 2.11 -14.47 5.27
N ILE A 35 2.34 -13.78 6.39
CA ILE A 35 2.49 -12.31 6.41
C ILE A 35 3.85 -11.92 5.84
N VAL A 36 4.91 -12.66 6.17
CA VAL A 36 6.23 -12.45 5.59
C VAL A 36 6.15 -12.59 4.06
N GLU A 37 5.57 -13.67 3.54
CA GLU A 37 5.40 -13.89 2.10
C GLU A 37 4.50 -12.81 1.46
N TYR A 38 3.48 -12.33 2.17
CA TYR A 38 2.61 -11.28 1.67
C TYR A 38 3.36 -9.98 1.36
N PHE A 39 4.29 -9.58 2.22
CA PHE A 39 5.09 -8.37 2.01
C PHE A 39 6.36 -8.60 1.18
N ASP A 40 6.63 -9.84 0.75
CA ASP A 40 7.79 -10.14 -0.09
C ASP A 40 7.77 -9.32 -1.39
N GLY A 41 8.91 -8.68 -1.68
CA GLY A 41 9.11 -7.79 -2.82
C GLY A 41 8.29 -6.51 -2.79
N VAL A 42 7.60 -6.17 -1.70
CA VAL A 42 6.83 -4.91 -1.58
C VAL A 42 7.72 -3.76 -1.10
N PHE A 43 8.60 -4.03 -0.14
CA PHE A 43 9.63 -3.16 0.42
C PHE A 43 10.70 -4.01 1.10
N ASP A 44 11.91 -3.46 1.31
CA ASP A 44 12.94 -4.03 2.18
C ASP A 44 12.97 -3.30 3.53
N LYS A 45 12.81 -1.97 3.53
CA LYS A 45 12.77 -1.10 4.71
C LYS A 45 11.59 -0.13 4.64
N LEU A 46 10.67 -0.22 5.59
CA LEU A 46 9.48 0.62 5.69
C LEU A 46 9.51 1.42 6.98
N GLY A 47 9.66 2.74 6.88
CA GLY A 47 9.50 3.64 8.01
C GLY A 47 8.03 3.86 8.34
N ILE A 48 7.65 3.76 9.61
CA ILE A 48 6.29 3.96 10.09
C ILE A 48 6.25 5.09 11.11
N THR A 49 5.35 6.05 10.91
CA THR A 49 4.98 7.04 11.93
C THR A 49 3.51 6.86 12.29
N VAL A 50 3.17 6.85 13.57
CA VAL A 50 1.77 6.67 14.01
C VAL A 50 1.19 7.99 14.50
N GLU A 51 0.21 8.52 13.78
CA GLU A 51 -0.49 9.75 14.12
C GLU A 51 -1.18 9.62 15.48
N GLY A 52 -0.94 10.59 16.36
CA GLY A 52 -1.46 10.61 17.73
C GLY A 52 -0.67 9.74 18.72
N MET A 53 0.43 9.11 18.30
CA MET A 53 1.37 8.42 19.19
C MET A 53 2.76 9.02 19.00
N GLU A 54 3.55 9.14 20.08
CA GLU A 54 4.97 9.51 19.99
C GLU A 54 5.83 8.31 19.59
N GLU A 55 5.40 7.57 18.56
CA GLU A 55 6.00 6.33 18.14
C GLU A 55 6.32 6.36 16.65
N ASN A 56 7.59 6.06 16.36
CA ASN A 56 8.08 5.80 15.03
C ASN A 56 9.06 4.63 15.07
N PHE A 57 9.03 3.82 14.02
CA PHE A 57 9.82 2.60 13.93
C PHE A 57 10.03 2.20 12.47
N THR A 58 11.07 1.40 12.24
CA THR A 58 11.40 0.85 10.93
C THR A 58 11.07 -0.63 10.92
N VAL A 59 10.38 -1.06 9.86
CA VAL A 59 10.05 -2.45 9.57
C VAL A 59 11.00 -2.94 8.49
N TYR A 60 11.67 -4.06 8.73
CA TYR A 60 12.60 -4.68 7.78
C TYR A 60 12.00 -5.96 7.26
N HIS A 61 11.92 -6.12 5.95
CA HIS A 61 11.69 -7.41 5.32
C HIS A 61 13.03 -8.01 4.92
N GLN A 62 13.36 -9.19 5.45
CA GLN A 62 14.67 -9.83 5.27
C GLN A 62 14.56 -11.12 4.44
N GLY A 63 13.51 -11.23 3.62
CA GLY A 63 13.18 -12.42 2.84
C GLY A 63 12.27 -13.37 3.62
N ASP A 64 12.81 -14.05 4.63
CA ASP A 64 12.10 -15.10 5.40
C ASP A 64 11.59 -14.63 6.77
N LYS A 65 11.82 -13.37 7.13
CA LYS A 65 11.35 -12.76 8.37
C LYS A 65 11.14 -11.26 8.24
N ILE A 66 10.32 -10.74 9.16
CA ILE A 66 10.15 -9.30 9.36
C ILE A 66 10.72 -8.92 10.72
N THR A 67 11.52 -7.87 10.79
CA THR A 67 12.04 -7.34 12.08
C THR A 67 11.71 -5.87 12.26
N PHE A 68 11.86 -5.37 13.49
CA PHE A 68 11.47 -4.00 13.85
C PHE A 68 12.61 -3.32 14.60
N SER A 69 12.79 -2.02 14.38
CA SER A 69 13.66 -1.17 15.21
C SER A 69 12.95 0.14 15.54
N LYS A 70 13.16 0.65 16.76
CA LYS A 70 12.70 1.98 17.12
C LYS A 70 13.44 3.04 16.29
N GLY A 71 12.74 4.10 15.89
CA GLY A 71 13.31 5.13 15.02
C GLY A 71 13.08 4.87 13.54
N ILE A 72 13.28 5.90 12.73
CA ILE A 72 13.27 5.83 11.27
C ILE A 72 14.72 5.77 10.78
N ASP A 73 15.07 4.73 10.04
CA ASP A 73 16.36 4.63 9.35
C ASP A 73 16.50 5.72 8.27
N ASP A 74 17.73 6.18 8.01
CA ASP A 74 18.00 7.18 6.97
C ASP A 74 17.78 6.64 5.54
N ASP A 75 17.86 5.32 5.35
CA ASP A 75 17.83 4.62 4.06
C ASP A 75 16.58 3.76 3.85
N ILE A 76 15.43 4.20 4.36
CA ILE A 76 14.14 3.54 4.12
C ILE A 76 13.70 3.62 2.65
N ASP A 77 12.96 2.60 2.18
CA ASP A 77 12.35 2.61 0.85
C ASP A 77 11.12 3.53 0.82
N PHE A 78 10.30 3.48 1.88
CA PHE A 78 9.06 4.25 2.00
C PHE A 78 8.85 4.71 3.45
N LEU A 79 8.29 5.92 3.61
CA LEU A 79 7.80 6.43 4.89
C LEU A 79 6.27 6.46 4.87
N VAL A 80 5.62 5.65 5.70
CA VAL A 80 4.16 5.52 5.71
C VAL A 80 3.59 6.07 7.02
N PRO A 81 2.82 7.17 6.97
CA PRO A 81 2.06 7.64 8.11
C PRO A 81 0.79 6.78 8.30
N LEU A 82 0.55 6.33 9.52
CA LEU A 82 -0.58 5.50 9.91
C LEU A 82 -1.35 6.11 11.07
N GLN A 83 -2.63 5.77 11.20
CA GLN A 83 -3.43 6.07 12.38
C GLN A 83 -3.48 4.86 13.32
N LYS A 84 -3.72 5.10 14.61
CA LYS A 84 -3.92 4.03 15.61
C LYS A 84 -4.92 2.96 15.15
N GLN A 85 -6.01 3.38 14.50
CA GLN A 85 -7.02 2.46 13.97
C GLN A 85 -6.47 1.54 12.87
N ASN A 86 -5.52 2.00 12.06
CA ASN A 86 -4.90 1.16 11.03
C ASN A 86 -4.11 0.00 11.66
N ILE A 87 -3.38 0.28 12.75
CA ILE A 87 -2.64 -0.71 13.53
C ILE A 87 -3.60 -1.76 14.10
N LEU A 88 -4.68 -1.32 14.74
CA LEU A 88 -5.70 -2.19 15.34
C LEU A 88 -6.42 -3.06 14.31
N ASN A 89 -6.71 -2.49 13.14
CA ASN A 89 -7.31 -3.23 12.05
C ASN A 89 -6.39 -4.38 11.64
N MET A 90 -5.10 -4.12 11.42
CA MET A 90 -4.13 -5.17 11.09
C MET A 90 -4.04 -6.27 12.17
N ILE A 91 -3.98 -5.91 13.46
CA ILE A 91 -3.98 -6.90 14.57
C ILE A 91 -5.23 -7.78 14.54
N SER A 92 -6.39 -7.22 14.20
CA SER A 92 -7.63 -7.98 14.14
C SER A 92 -7.64 -9.05 13.04
N HIS A 93 -6.79 -8.91 12.02
CA HIS A 93 -6.74 -9.76 10.82
C HIS A 93 -5.70 -10.87 10.91
N SER A 94 -4.67 -10.74 11.74
CA SER A 94 -3.59 -11.72 11.88
C SER A 94 -3.91 -12.91 12.80
N LYS A 95 -5.19 -13.14 13.13
CA LYS A 95 -5.60 -14.05 14.23
C LYS A 95 -5.54 -15.53 13.88
N ASP A 96 -5.72 -15.89 12.61
CA ASP A 96 -5.73 -17.29 12.16
C ASP A 96 -4.47 -17.68 11.34
N GLY A 97 -3.53 -16.75 11.21
CA GLY A 97 -2.29 -16.92 10.46
C GLY A 97 -2.44 -16.95 8.95
N LYS A 98 -3.63 -16.70 8.40
CA LYS A 98 -3.87 -16.66 6.95
C LYS A 98 -4.18 -15.24 6.50
N ILE A 99 -4.09 -15.01 5.18
CA ILE A 99 -4.54 -13.78 4.54
C ILE A 99 -5.53 -14.16 3.44
N ASN A 100 -6.82 -14.05 3.76
CA ASN A 100 -7.90 -14.17 2.79
C ASN A 100 -8.05 -12.86 1.97
N PRO A 101 -8.88 -12.85 0.90
CA PRO A 101 -9.05 -11.66 0.06
C PRO A 101 -9.54 -10.42 0.83
N GLU A 102 -10.40 -10.59 1.83
CA GLU A 102 -10.94 -9.54 2.68
C GLU A 102 -9.87 -8.95 3.60
N GLU A 103 -8.98 -9.77 4.15
CA GLU A 103 -7.84 -9.34 4.96
C GLU A 103 -6.81 -8.60 4.12
N SER A 104 -6.45 -9.16 2.95
CA SER A 104 -5.56 -8.50 1.98
C SER A 104 -6.10 -7.13 1.58
N TRP A 105 -7.41 -7.05 1.36
CA TRP A 105 -8.09 -5.81 1.06
C TRP A 105 -7.99 -4.78 2.20
N ARG A 106 -8.16 -5.19 3.47
CA ARG A 106 -8.07 -4.29 4.63
C ARG A 106 -6.64 -3.83 4.91
N ILE A 107 -5.65 -4.70 4.70
CA ILE A 107 -4.23 -4.33 4.80
C ILE A 107 -3.92 -3.27 3.74
N LEU A 108 -4.31 -3.51 2.48
CA LEU A 108 -4.07 -2.55 1.40
C LEU A 108 -4.91 -1.28 1.53
N SER A 109 -6.14 -1.31 2.06
CA SER A 109 -6.95 -0.09 2.17
C SER A 109 -6.28 0.99 3.01
N VAL A 110 -5.39 0.58 3.92
CA VAL A 110 -4.49 1.45 4.71
C VAL A 110 -3.25 1.84 3.90
N LEU A 111 -2.54 0.87 3.34
CA LEU A 111 -1.21 1.10 2.77
C LEU A 111 -1.25 1.66 1.34
N PHE A 112 -2.36 1.50 0.62
CA PHE A 112 -2.44 1.71 -0.82
C PHE A 112 -2.09 3.14 -1.23
N THR A 113 -2.72 4.14 -0.63
CA THR A 113 -2.46 5.55 -0.95
C THR A 113 -1.08 6.00 -0.45
N PRO A 114 -0.66 5.73 0.80
CA PRO A 114 0.68 6.07 1.28
C PRO A 114 1.81 5.44 0.45
N LEU A 115 1.74 4.13 0.14
CA LEU A 115 2.76 3.48 -0.69
C LEU A 115 2.81 4.07 -2.10
N THR A 116 1.65 4.39 -2.68
CA THR A 116 1.60 5.05 -3.99
C THR A 116 2.25 6.43 -3.94
N TYR A 117 1.98 7.20 -2.88
CA TYR A 117 2.57 8.52 -2.67
C TYR A 117 4.09 8.45 -2.58
N GLU A 118 4.64 7.58 -1.73
CA GLU A 118 6.09 7.45 -1.58
C GLU A 118 6.74 6.87 -2.85
N THR A 119 6.13 5.86 -3.47
CA THR A 119 6.63 5.27 -4.72
C THR A 119 6.77 6.33 -5.81
N LEU A 120 5.77 7.19 -6.00
CA LEU A 120 5.79 8.19 -7.07
C LEU A 120 6.73 9.38 -6.82
N LYS A 121 7.35 9.49 -5.63
CA LYS A 121 8.45 10.44 -5.38
C LYS A 121 9.75 10.00 -6.04
N VAL A 122 9.90 8.71 -6.37
CA VAL A 122 11.14 8.20 -6.98
C VAL A 122 11.38 8.91 -8.32
N PRO A 123 12.53 9.61 -8.51
CA PRO A 123 12.74 10.49 -9.66
C PRO A 123 12.61 9.80 -11.01
N THR A 124 12.98 8.52 -11.09
CA THR A 124 12.94 7.73 -12.33
C THR A 124 11.52 7.53 -12.86
N LEU A 125 10.51 7.53 -12.00
CA LEU A 125 9.10 7.46 -12.36
C LEU A 125 8.52 8.80 -12.84
N ALA A 126 9.20 9.91 -12.54
CA ALA A 126 8.81 11.25 -12.97
C ALA A 126 9.40 11.65 -14.33
N ILE A 127 10.29 10.83 -14.93
CA ILE A 127 10.92 11.13 -16.22
C ILE A 127 9.87 11.16 -17.34
N ASN A 128 9.56 12.38 -17.83
CA ASN A 128 8.45 12.62 -18.74
C ASN A 128 8.46 11.76 -20.01
N TRP A 129 9.62 11.64 -20.68
CA TRP A 129 9.70 10.91 -21.94
C TRP A 129 9.47 9.41 -21.76
N ARG A 130 9.97 8.81 -20.65
CA ARG A 130 9.74 7.39 -20.31
C ARG A 130 8.26 7.16 -20.03
N ARG A 131 7.65 8.06 -19.26
CA ARG A 131 6.21 8.06 -18.94
C ARG A 131 5.34 8.10 -20.20
N LYS A 132 5.63 9.03 -21.13
CA LYS A 132 4.91 9.12 -22.41
C LYS A 132 5.12 7.89 -23.29
N LEU A 133 6.34 7.32 -23.34
CA LEU A 133 6.62 6.06 -24.05
C LEU A 133 5.87 4.85 -23.46
N ALA A 134 5.72 4.82 -22.13
CA ALA A 134 4.89 3.84 -21.42
C ALA A 134 3.38 4.08 -21.63
N GLY A 135 3.00 5.23 -22.20
CA GLY A 135 1.63 5.63 -22.45
C GLY A 135 0.87 6.03 -21.19
N VAL A 136 1.58 6.44 -20.13
CA VAL A 136 1.00 6.86 -18.85
C VAL A 136 0.43 8.27 -19.00
N GLU A 137 -0.81 8.47 -18.57
CA GLU A 137 -1.55 9.72 -18.69
C GLU A 137 -1.12 10.77 -17.66
N ASP A 138 -1.54 12.03 -17.87
CA ASP A 138 -1.21 13.14 -16.95
C ASP A 138 -2.18 13.22 -15.76
N LEU A 139 -3.42 12.74 -15.93
CA LEU A 139 -4.45 12.69 -14.88
C LEU A 139 -5.09 11.31 -14.90
N ILE A 140 -4.97 10.61 -13.77
CA ILE A 140 -5.39 9.23 -13.60
C ILE A 140 -6.22 9.11 -12.31
N HIS A 141 -7.33 8.39 -12.37
CA HIS A 141 -8.05 7.96 -11.17
C HIS A 141 -7.69 6.51 -10.86
N VAL A 142 -7.53 6.19 -9.58
CA VAL A 142 -7.17 4.85 -9.13
C VAL A 142 -8.13 4.43 -8.02
N TYR A 143 -8.68 3.23 -8.15
CA TYR A 143 -9.56 2.61 -7.17
C TYR A 143 -8.96 1.29 -6.71
N LEU A 144 -8.91 1.10 -5.40
CA LEU A 144 -8.78 -0.23 -4.81
C LEU A 144 -10.19 -0.81 -4.64
N LEU A 145 -10.43 -1.95 -5.27
CA LEU A 145 -11.67 -2.70 -5.15
C LEU A 145 -11.64 -3.59 -3.91
N ASN A 146 -12.79 -3.73 -3.24
CA ASN A 146 -13.01 -4.78 -2.26
C ASN A 146 -13.34 -6.11 -2.96
N PRO A 147 -13.25 -7.26 -2.27
CA PRO A 147 -13.52 -8.58 -2.86
C PRO A 147 -14.94 -8.72 -3.44
N SER A 148 -15.91 -7.97 -2.93
CA SER A 148 -17.29 -7.93 -3.42
C SER A 148 -17.49 -6.98 -4.61
N GLY A 149 -16.44 -6.34 -5.11
CA GLY A 149 -16.47 -5.40 -6.24
C GLY A 149 -16.82 -3.95 -5.90
N GLY A 150 -17.06 -3.64 -4.62
CA GLY A 150 -17.23 -2.27 -4.13
C GLY A 150 -15.91 -1.49 -4.07
N GLU A 151 -16.00 -0.18 -3.88
CA GLU A 151 -14.84 0.71 -3.83
C GLU A 151 -14.40 0.92 -2.39
N ALA A 152 -13.08 0.90 -2.15
CA ALA A 152 -12.54 0.92 -0.80
C ALA A 152 -11.62 2.08 -0.49
N ASN A 153 -10.70 2.36 -1.40
CA ASN A 153 -9.85 3.52 -1.35
C ASN A 153 -9.71 4.04 -2.78
N LYS A 154 -9.60 5.35 -2.92
CA LYS A 154 -9.49 6.00 -4.21
C LYS A 154 -8.63 7.24 -4.09
N HIS A 155 -7.81 7.45 -5.11
CA HIS A 155 -6.96 8.63 -5.21
C HIS A 155 -6.80 9.05 -6.67
N THR A 156 -6.39 10.29 -6.83
CA THR A 156 -6.07 10.91 -8.12
C THR A 156 -4.57 11.07 -8.22
N LEU A 157 -4.00 10.61 -9.35
CA LEU A 157 -2.62 10.86 -9.71
C LEU A 157 -2.58 12.00 -10.73
N ILE A 158 -1.80 13.03 -10.44
CA ILE A 158 -1.61 14.18 -11.34
C ILE A 158 -0.13 14.36 -11.62
N TYR A 159 0.26 14.26 -12.87
CA TYR A 159 1.59 14.61 -13.33
C TYR A 159 1.62 16.10 -13.73
N VAL A 160 2.39 16.90 -13.02
CA VAL A 160 2.51 18.34 -13.28
C VAL A 160 3.95 18.80 -13.03
N LYS A 161 4.53 19.59 -13.95
CA LYS A 161 5.87 20.19 -13.80
C LYS A 161 6.99 19.20 -13.41
N GLY A 162 6.97 17.96 -13.93
CA GLY A 162 8.05 17.00 -13.66
C GLY A 162 7.91 16.23 -12.34
N GLN A 163 6.74 16.25 -11.72
CA GLN A 163 6.46 15.53 -10.47
C GLN A 163 5.06 14.92 -10.49
N TRP A 164 4.88 13.89 -9.67
CA TRP A 164 3.59 13.30 -9.38
C TRP A 164 3.00 13.88 -8.11
N LEU A 165 1.71 14.19 -8.16
CA LEU A 165 0.89 14.48 -6.99
C LEU A 165 -0.07 13.31 -6.80
N VAL A 166 -0.19 12.84 -5.56
CA VAL A 166 -1.21 11.86 -5.16
C VAL A 166 -2.17 12.59 -4.23
N ILE A 167 -3.43 12.63 -4.63
CA ILE A 167 -4.48 13.35 -3.90
C ILE A 167 -5.56 12.35 -3.54
N GLU A 168 -5.89 12.25 -2.26
CA GLU A 168 -6.98 11.41 -1.80
C GLU A 168 -8.32 11.83 -2.44
N GLY A 169 -9.13 10.86 -2.87
CA GLY A 169 -10.36 11.12 -3.60
C GLY A 169 -10.18 11.26 -5.12
N LEU A 170 -11.27 11.60 -5.81
CA LEU A 170 -11.33 11.69 -7.26
C LEU A 170 -11.49 13.15 -7.67
N HIS A 171 -10.52 13.65 -8.43
CA HIS A 171 -10.45 15.06 -8.81
C HIS A 171 -10.26 15.20 -10.31
N GLY A 172 -11.03 16.09 -10.94
CA GLY A 172 -10.97 16.33 -12.39
C GLY A 172 -11.46 15.17 -13.25
N ASN A 173 -11.21 15.27 -14.55
CA ASN A 173 -11.61 14.27 -15.55
C ASN A 173 -10.37 13.48 -16.01
N PRO A 174 -10.26 12.19 -15.63
CA PRO A 174 -9.09 11.40 -15.97
C PRO A 174 -9.15 10.94 -17.42
N ARG A 175 -7.98 10.77 -18.04
CA ARG A 175 -7.88 10.01 -19.30
C ARG A 175 -7.85 8.51 -19.07
N ARG A 176 -7.52 8.08 -17.85
CA ARG A 176 -7.49 6.67 -17.46
C ARG A 176 -7.99 6.47 -16.03
N THR A 177 -8.79 5.44 -15.85
CA THR A 177 -9.22 4.98 -14.53
C THR A 177 -8.76 3.55 -14.30
N TYR A 178 -7.99 3.33 -13.23
CA TYR A 178 -7.62 2.02 -12.73
C TYR A 178 -8.64 1.54 -11.71
N ARG A 179 -9.09 0.29 -11.84
CA ARG A 179 -9.91 -0.41 -10.85
C ARG A 179 -9.21 -1.72 -10.51
N MET A 180 -8.45 -1.70 -9.42
CA MET A 180 -7.50 -2.75 -9.08
C MET A 180 -8.00 -3.59 -7.92
N THR A 181 -7.97 -4.91 -8.08
CA THR A 181 -8.08 -5.85 -6.96
C THR A 181 -6.84 -5.77 -6.05
N PRO A 182 -6.91 -6.25 -4.80
CA PRO A 182 -5.74 -6.36 -3.93
C PRO A 182 -4.55 -7.06 -4.58
N LYS A 183 -4.82 -8.17 -5.29
CA LYS A 183 -3.80 -8.93 -6.02
C LYS A 183 -3.10 -8.09 -7.09
N GLN A 184 -3.87 -7.39 -7.93
CA GLN A 184 -3.31 -6.54 -8.99
C GLN A 184 -2.52 -5.37 -8.42
N SER A 185 -2.96 -4.82 -7.28
CA SER A 185 -2.24 -3.77 -6.55
C SER A 185 -0.89 -4.24 -6.03
N LEU A 186 -0.85 -5.40 -5.37
CA LEU A 186 0.39 -5.98 -4.88
C LEU A 186 1.34 -6.33 -6.02
N GLU A 187 0.84 -6.90 -7.12
CA GLU A 187 1.68 -7.20 -8.28
C GLU A 187 2.31 -5.93 -8.86
N TYR A 188 1.53 -4.86 -9.00
CA TYR A 188 2.04 -3.56 -9.44
C TYR A 188 3.12 -3.03 -8.50
N GLN A 189 2.87 -3.04 -7.19
CA GLN A 189 3.84 -2.57 -6.20
C GLN A 189 5.14 -3.38 -6.28
N ARG A 190 5.06 -4.72 -6.31
CA ARG A 190 6.24 -5.59 -6.37
C ARG A 190 7.09 -5.36 -7.60
N ARG A 191 6.46 -5.24 -8.77
CA ARG A 191 7.18 -5.01 -10.02
C ARG A 191 7.76 -3.60 -10.11
N THR A 192 7.04 -2.61 -9.58
CA THR A 192 7.54 -1.24 -9.49
C THR A 192 8.74 -1.17 -8.56
N PHE A 193 8.64 -1.76 -7.37
CA PHE A 193 9.73 -1.83 -6.40
C PHE A 193 10.96 -2.54 -6.99
N SER A 194 10.78 -3.70 -7.62
CA SER A 194 11.87 -4.42 -8.28
C SER A 194 12.57 -3.59 -9.38
N ALA A 195 11.79 -2.85 -10.19
CA ALA A 195 12.33 -1.98 -11.22
C ALA A 195 13.12 -0.79 -10.62
N ILE A 196 12.61 -0.21 -9.53
CA ILE A 196 13.28 0.87 -8.78
C ILE A 196 14.60 0.36 -8.20
N LYS A 197 14.61 -0.80 -7.52
CA LYS A 197 15.82 -1.33 -6.86
C LYS A 197 16.94 -1.66 -7.85
N LYS A 198 16.59 -2.20 -9.02
CA LYS A 198 17.58 -2.56 -10.05
C LYS A 198 18.02 -1.38 -10.91
N ASP A 199 17.15 -0.38 -11.06
CA ASP A 199 17.33 0.86 -11.81
C ASP A 199 18.16 0.76 -13.11
N SER A 200 17.87 -0.25 -13.94
CA SER A 200 18.58 -0.45 -15.21
C SER A 200 17.65 -0.23 -16.40
N PHE A 201 18.20 0.20 -17.54
CA PHE A 201 17.43 0.42 -18.75
C PHE A 201 16.60 -0.81 -19.17
N TRP A 202 17.21 -2.00 -19.11
CA TRP A 202 16.55 -3.25 -19.47
C TRP A 202 15.41 -3.62 -18.52
N GLU A 203 15.57 -3.38 -17.22
CA GLU A 203 14.53 -3.63 -16.23
C GLU A 203 13.38 -2.63 -16.38
N TRP A 204 13.66 -1.36 -16.65
CA TRP A 204 12.64 -0.37 -16.98
C TRP A 204 11.89 -0.69 -18.26
N TRP A 205 12.57 -1.21 -19.28
CA TRP A 205 11.94 -1.68 -20.51
C TRP A 205 11.00 -2.86 -20.24
N ARG A 206 11.46 -3.85 -19.48
CA ARG A 206 10.66 -5.02 -19.07
C ARG A 206 9.45 -4.58 -18.26
N PHE A 207 9.62 -3.66 -17.31
CA PHE A 207 8.54 -3.09 -16.52
C PHE A 207 7.52 -2.37 -17.41
N ALA A 208 7.97 -1.50 -18.31
CA ALA A 208 7.08 -0.77 -19.22
C ALA A 208 6.29 -1.70 -20.14
N SER A 209 6.92 -2.77 -20.65
CA SER A 209 6.25 -3.79 -21.46
C SER A 209 5.18 -4.51 -20.65
N TRP A 210 5.51 -4.98 -19.45
CA TRP A 210 4.54 -5.63 -18.56
C TRP A 210 3.40 -4.70 -18.18
N TYR A 211 3.70 -3.46 -17.78
CA TYR A 211 2.73 -2.44 -17.38
C TYR A 211 1.70 -2.17 -18.47
N LYS A 212 2.12 -2.14 -19.74
CA LYS A 212 1.22 -1.93 -20.88
C LYS A 212 0.21 -3.07 -21.06
N GLU A 213 0.57 -4.29 -20.74
CA GLU A 213 -0.34 -5.44 -20.77
C GLU A 213 -1.21 -5.48 -19.53
N TRP A 214 -0.60 -5.40 -18.34
CA TRP A 214 -1.27 -5.40 -17.05
C TRP A 214 -2.38 -4.33 -16.97
N ARG A 215 -2.11 -3.11 -17.42
CA ARG A 215 -3.12 -2.03 -17.35
C ARG A 215 -4.34 -2.30 -18.22
N LYS A 216 -4.28 -3.16 -19.24
CA LYS A 216 -5.46 -3.52 -20.05
C LYS A 216 -6.45 -4.35 -19.25
N GLU A 217 -5.98 -5.08 -18.24
CA GLU A 217 -6.80 -5.95 -17.40
C GLU A 217 -7.53 -5.19 -16.28
N CYS A 218 -6.96 -4.05 -15.85
CA CYS A 218 -7.43 -3.34 -14.66
C CYS A 218 -7.68 -1.85 -14.88
N SER A 219 -7.75 -1.37 -16.13
CA SER A 219 -8.03 0.04 -16.41
C SER A 219 -8.88 0.28 -17.65
N ILE A 220 -9.56 1.42 -17.65
CA ILE A 220 -10.36 1.92 -18.77
C ILE A 220 -9.76 3.25 -19.22
N THR A 221 -9.68 3.46 -20.54
CA THR A 221 -9.27 4.74 -21.13
C THR A 221 -10.51 5.54 -21.50
N HIS A 222 -10.52 6.82 -21.18
CA HIS A 222 -11.59 7.76 -21.51
C HIS A 222 -11.17 8.63 -22.68
N SER A 223 -12.15 9.01 -23.50
CA SER A 223 -11.97 9.87 -24.69
C SER A 223 -12.01 11.34 -24.32
#